data_AF-A0A1M6YMY4-F1
#
_entry.id   AF-A0A1M6YMY4-F1
#
_cell.length_a   1.000
_cell.length_b   1.000
_cell.length_c   1.000
_cell.angle_alpha   90.00
_cell.angle_beta   90.00
_cell.angle_gamma   90.00
#
_symmetry.space_group_name_H-M   'P 1'
#
loop_
_entity.id
_entity.type
_entity.pdbx_description
1 polymer ?
#
loop_
_entity_poly.entity_id
_entity_poly.type
_entity_poly.pdbx_seq_one_letter_code
_entity_poly.pdbx_strand_id
1 'polypeptide(L)'
;MIKHLLLLTCLLATIHTMGQTTKPAAKKPAAATSGKRPTKLVSTWGNFLSDSLPKNELVKLIDSALIVRDEKGAKYPVISFAFTYETREAYLNDTTGQPGLYKDYIGNNFQDARMDSVWRKGMKEKLEKGNVLYFDEILIQYSADKIYKAPALKFIVR
;
A
#
# COMPACT_ATOMS: atom_id res chain seq x y z
N MET A 1 -55.47 -16.48 -63.71
CA MET A 1 -54.85 -17.51 -62.84
C MET A 1 -54.03 -16.81 -61.77
N ILE A 2 -54.68 -16.30 -60.72
CA ILE A 2 -54.05 -15.71 -59.53
C ILE A 2 -55.03 -15.97 -58.38
N LYS A 3 -54.62 -16.74 -57.38
CA LYS A 3 -55.34 -16.89 -56.11
C LYS A 3 -54.32 -16.66 -55.00
N HIS A 4 -54.26 -15.44 -54.51
CA HIS A 4 -53.79 -15.18 -53.16
C HIS A 4 -54.92 -15.57 -52.20
N LEU A 5 -54.57 -16.24 -51.09
CA LEU A 5 -54.70 -15.68 -49.74
C LEU A 5 -55.00 -16.75 -48.67
N LEU A 6 -54.16 -16.69 -47.62
CA LEU A 6 -54.35 -17.12 -46.22
C LEU A 6 -54.54 -18.61 -45.91
N LEU A 7 -53.57 -19.18 -45.19
CA LEU A 7 -53.79 -19.56 -43.78
C LEU A 7 -52.46 -19.93 -43.08
N LEU A 8 -52.27 -19.34 -41.89
CA LEU A 8 -51.78 -19.99 -40.66
C LEU A 8 -50.36 -20.62 -40.64
N THR A 9 -49.45 -20.08 -39.82
CA THR A 9 -48.89 -20.80 -38.64
C THR A 9 -47.86 -19.98 -37.85
N CYS A 10 -48.21 -19.79 -36.58
CA CYS A 10 -47.48 -19.50 -35.34
C CYS A 10 -45.99 -19.13 -35.31
N LEU A 11 -45.76 -17.99 -34.65
CA LEU A 11 -44.66 -17.65 -33.74
C LEU A 11 -44.02 -18.85 -33.02
N LEU A 12 -42.68 -18.84 -32.93
CA LEU A 12 -41.96 -18.98 -31.66
C LEU A 12 -40.52 -18.47 -31.81
N ALA A 13 -40.27 -17.33 -31.17
CA ALA A 13 -38.97 -16.70 -30.99
C ALA A 13 -38.41 -17.08 -29.61
N THR A 14 -37.15 -17.50 -29.54
CA THR A 14 -36.37 -17.49 -28.29
C THR A 14 -34.94 -17.07 -28.58
N ILE A 15 -34.68 -15.78 -28.42
CA ILE A 15 -33.34 -15.19 -28.34
C ILE A 15 -32.92 -15.29 -26.87
N HIS A 16 -31.86 -16.03 -26.55
CA HIS A 16 -31.27 -16.05 -25.22
C HIS A 16 -30.12 -15.03 -25.16
N THR A 17 -30.37 -13.86 -24.57
CA THR A 17 -29.32 -12.93 -24.14
C THR A 17 -28.89 -13.31 -22.72
N MET A 18 -27.63 -13.70 -22.57
CA MET A 18 -27.03 -14.00 -21.26
C MET A 18 -26.44 -12.70 -20.69
N GLY A 19 -27.21 -12.01 -19.84
CA GLY A 19 -26.74 -10.84 -19.09
C GLY A 19 -26.02 -11.27 -17.80
N GLN A 20 -24.69 -11.16 -17.77
CA GLN A 20 -23.91 -11.25 -16.53
C GLN A 20 -24.13 -9.97 -15.70
N THR A 21 -24.84 -10.11 -14.59
CA THR A 21 -24.97 -9.08 -13.55
C THR A 21 -23.65 -8.98 -12.79
N THR A 22 -22.87 -7.93 -13.07
CA THR A 22 -21.75 -7.52 -12.23
C THR A 22 -22.32 -6.92 -10.94
N LYS A 23 -22.35 -7.74 -9.90
CA LYS A 23 -22.63 -7.34 -8.52
C LYS A 23 -21.67 -6.20 -8.14
N PRO A 24 -22.15 -4.99 -7.79
CA PRO A 24 -21.27 -3.95 -7.28
C PRO A 24 -20.60 -4.47 -6.01
N ALA A 25 -19.26 -4.45 -5.99
CA ALA A 25 -18.49 -4.74 -4.80
C ALA A 25 -18.96 -3.80 -3.69
N ALA A 26 -19.61 -4.36 -2.67
CA ALA A 26 -19.99 -3.64 -1.48
C ALA A 26 -18.73 -3.00 -0.89
N LYS A 27 -18.65 -1.66 -0.94
CA LYS A 27 -17.68 -0.90 -0.17
C LYS A 27 -17.91 -1.27 1.29
N LYS A 28 -16.95 -1.99 1.86
CA LYS A 28 -16.92 -2.34 3.28
C LYS A 28 -17.12 -1.04 4.09
N PRO A 29 -18.05 -1.00 5.06
CA PRO A 29 -18.28 0.23 5.82
C PRO A 29 -16.99 0.65 6.51
N ALA A 30 -16.58 1.90 6.30
CA ALA A 30 -15.66 2.57 7.22
C ALA A 30 -16.28 2.47 8.61
N ALA A 31 -15.56 1.87 9.56
CA ALA A 31 -16.04 1.73 10.93
C ALA A 31 -16.41 3.13 11.46
N ALA A 32 -17.64 3.28 11.95
CA ALA A 32 -18.11 4.51 12.55
C ALA A 32 -17.24 4.81 13.79
N THR A 33 -16.29 5.75 13.63
CA THR A 33 -15.45 6.21 14.73
C THR A 33 -16.28 7.10 15.64
N SER A 34 -16.60 6.61 16.84
CA SER A 34 -17.01 7.45 17.96
C SER A 34 -16.02 8.62 18.07
N GLY A 35 -16.51 9.87 18.16
CA GLY A 35 -15.70 11.09 18.06
C GLY A 35 -14.58 11.31 19.09
N LYS A 36 -14.26 10.31 19.93
CA LYS A 36 -13.09 10.29 20.80
C LYS A 36 -11.84 9.90 20.01
N ARG A 37 -10.73 10.60 20.28
CA ARG A 37 -9.41 10.28 19.73
C ARG A 37 -8.98 8.88 20.21
N PRO A 38 -8.45 8.01 19.33
CA PRO A 38 -7.94 6.72 19.73
C PRO A 38 -6.74 6.94 20.64
N THR A 39 -6.67 6.17 21.73
CA THR A 39 -5.67 6.37 22.78
C THR A 39 -4.28 5.99 22.27
N LYS A 40 -4.18 4.94 21.43
CA LYS A 40 -2.95 4.51 20.78
C LYS A 40 -3.20 4.05 19.34
N LEU A 41 -2.43 4.60 18.40
CA LEU A 41 -2.32 4.14 17.03
C LEU A 41 -1.07 3.28 16.88
N VAL A 42 -1.12 2.29 16.00
CA VAL A 42 -0.01 1.39 15.68
C VAL A 42 0.10 1.30 14.16
N SER A 43 1.26 1.70 13.63
CA SER A 43 1.60 1.56 12.22
C SER A 43 2.26 0.22 11.97
N THR A 44 1.98 -0.39 10.84
CA THR A 44 2.59 -1.66 10.38
C THR A 44 2.81 -1.62 8.88
N TRP A 45 3.85 -2.33 8.42
CA TRP A 45 4.06 -2.62 7.01
C TRP A 45 3.91 -4.12 6.77
N GLY A 46 2.83 -4.52 6.10
CA GLY A 46 2.37 -5.91 6.13
C GLY A 46 1.97 -6.33 7.55
N ASN A 47 2.76 -7.21 8.16
CA ASN A 47 2.57 -7.69 9.54
C ASN A 47 3.67 -7.21 10.49
N PHE A 48 4.59 -6.37 10.02
CA PHE A 48 5.76 -5.94 10.79
C PHE A 48 5.59 -4.51 11.29
N LEU A 49 6.10 -4.23 12.49
CA LEU A 49 6.11 -2.91 13.11
C LEU A 49 7.34 -2.13 12.63
N SER A 50 8.41 -2.17 13.40
CA SER A 50 9.76 -1.75 13.04
C SER A 50 10.67 -2.91 13.40
N ASP A 51 11.43 -3.44 12.44
CA ASP A 51 12.25 -4.62 12.67
C ASP A 51 13.45 -4.69 11.72
N SER A 52 14.42 -5.53 12.04
CA SER A 52 15.49 -5.93 11.15
C SER A 52 15.06 -7.16 10.35
N LEU A 53 14.84 -6.99 9.05
CA LEU A 53 14.30 -8.02 8.18
C LEU A 53 15.31 -8.42 7.11
N PRO A 54 15.34 -9.72 6.71
CA PRO A 54 16.18 -10.15 5.60
C PRO A 54 15.69 -9.49 4.30
N LYS A 55 16.63 -9.20 3.39
CA LYS A 55 16.32 -8.59 2.08
C LYS A 55 15.14 -9.24 1.36
N ASN A 56 15.08 -10.58 1.34
CA ASN A 56 14.01 -11.32 0.66
C ASN A 56 12.62 -11.04 1.22
N GLU A 57 12.50 -10.75 2.51
CA GLU A 57 11.20 -10.43 3.12
C GLU A 57 10.82 -8.99 2.81
N LEU A 58 11.77 -8.06 2.86
CA LEU A 58 11.54 -6.66 2.46
C LEU A 58 11.14 -6.54 1.00
N VAL A 59 11.73 -7.32 0.10
CA VAL A 59 11.35 -7.35 -1.33
C VAL A 59 9.88 -7.71 -1.52
N LYS A 60 9.33 -8.62 -0.71
CA LYS A 60 7.89 -8.95 -0.72
C LYS A 60 7.05 -7.82 -0.13
N LEU A 61 7.56 -7.15 0.90
CA LEU A 61 6.89 -6.03 1.55
C LEU A 61 6.83 -4.78 0.69
N ILE A 62 7.75 -4.58 -0.26
CA ILE A 62 7.76 -3.40 -1.16
C ILE A 62 6.41 -3.18 -1.86
N ASP A 63 5.68 -4.25 -2.20
CA ASP A 63 4.36 -4.13 -2.83
C ASP A 63 3.19 -3.96 -1.83
N SER A 64 3.48 -4.07 -0.54
CA SER A 64 2.50 -3.98 0.54
C SER A 64 2.20 -2.54 0.90
N ALA A 65 0.94 -2.30 1.28
CA ALA A 65 0.51 -1.04 1.84
C ALA A 65 0.89 -0.92 3.31
N LEU A 66 1.12 0.30 3.76
CA LEU A 66 1.10 0.64 5.18
C LEU A 66 -0.31 0.44 5.74
N ILE A 67 -0.38 -0.08 6.96
CA ILE A 67 -1.62 -0.32 7.68
C ILE A 67 -1.49 0.31 9.05
N VAL A 68 -2.43 1.18 9.39
CA VAL A 68 -2.54 1.78 10.72
C VAL A 68 -3.77 1.24 11.42
N ARG A 69 -3.61 0.85 12.69
CA ARG A 69 -4.69 0.32 13.52
C ARG A 69 -4.73 0.99 14.89
N ASP A 70 -5.90 0.99 15.53
CA ASP A 70 -6.01 1.32 16.96
C ASP A 70 -5.84 0.08 17.85
N GLU A 71 -5.90 0.30 19.16
CA GLU A 71 -5.94 -0.73 20.22
C GLU A 71 -7.09 -1.73 20.09
N LYS A 72 -8.16 -1.39 19.35
CA LYS A 72 -9.32 -2.27 19.10
C LYS A 72 -9.17 -3.03 17.77
N GLY A 73 -8.07 -2.85 17.06
CA GLY A 73 -7.80 -3.47 15.77
C GLY A 73 -8.55 -2.83 14.60
N ALA A 74 -9.22 -1.69 14.80
CA ALA A 74 -9.87 -0.93 13.74
C ALA A 74 -8.81 -0.36 12.81
N LYS A 75 -8.98 -0.56 11.50
CA LYS A 75 -8.05 -0.10 10.47
C LYS A 75 -8.43 1.29 10.00
N TYR A 76 -7.42 2.14 9.83
CA TYR A 76 -7.56 3.48 9.26
C TYR A 76 -6.86 3.57 7.92
N PRO A 77 -7.47 4.23 6.91
CA PRO A 77 -6.82 4.47 5.63
C PRO A 77 -5.66 5.45 5.83
N VAL A 78 -4.50 5.08 5.30
CA VAL A 78 -3.33 5.96 5.20
C VAL A 78 -3.53 6.87 3.99
N ILE A 79 -3.44 8.18 4.21
CA ILE A 79 -3.58 9.21 3.18
C ILE A 79 -2.21 9.54 2.58
N SER A 80 -1.19 9.63 3.43
CA SER A 80 0.15 9.98 2.98
C SER A 80 1.22 9.52 3.97
N PHE A 81 2.46 9.46 3.48
CA PHE A 81 3.64 9.23 4.30
C PHE A 81 4.89 9.79 3.60
N ALA A 82 5.90 10.13 4.39
CA ALA A 82 7.25 10.41 3.92
C ALA A 82 8.08 9.13 3.96
N PHE A 83 8.79 8.83 2.88
CA PHE A 83 9.68 7.69 2.79
C PHE A 83 11.11 8.15 2.62
N THR A 84 12.02 7.56 3.38
CA THR A 84 13.46 7.79 3.25
C THR A 84 14.20 6.46 3.19
N TYR A 85 15.10 6.33 2.24
CA TYR A 85 16.02 5.21 2.09
C TYR A 85 17.44 5.69 2.37
N GLU A 86 18.04 5.17 3.45
CA GLU A 86 19.43 5.40 3.84
C GLU A 86 20.29 4.27 3.27
N THR A 87 21.17 4.59 2.34
CA THR A 87 22.23 3.67 1.87
C THR A 87 23.42 3.76 2.81
N ARG A 88 24.10 2.62 3.02
CA ARG A 88 25.30 2.53 3.85
C ARG A 88 26.40 1.83 3.09
N GLU A 89 27.38 2.59 2.65
CA GLU A 89 28.51 2.08 1.88
C GLU A 89 29.77 2.13 2.74
N ALA A 90 30.45 0.99 2.87
CA ALA A 90 31.76 0.94 3.49
C ALA A 90 32.81 1.44 2.50
N TYR A 91 33.70 2.32 2.94
CA TYR A 91 34.83 2.77 2.15
C TYR A 91 36.11 2.69 2.97
N LEU A 92 37.25 2.54 2.30
CA LEU A 92 38.55 2.68 2.95
C LEU A 92 39.02 4.12 2.73
N ASN A 93 39.34 4.81 3.81
CA ASN A 93 39.87 6.17 3.70
C ASN A 93 41.36 6.10 3.37
N ASP A 94 41.75 6.53 2.17
CA ASP A 94 43.15 6.47 1.71
C ASP A 94 44.10 7.34 2.55
N THR A 95 43.58 8.39 3.20
CA THR A 95 44.38 9.30 4.05
C THR A 95 44.59 8.75 5.45
N THR A 96 43.61 8.05 6.02
CA THR A 96 43.69 7.52 7.40
C THR A 96 43.98 6.03 7.48
N GLY A 97 43.83 5.29 6.37
CA GLY A 97 43.95 3.84 6.29
C GLY A 97 42.87 3.09 7.08
N GLN A 98 41.83 3.78 7.55
CA GLN A 98 40.76 3.20 8.38
C GLN A 98 39.47 3.00 7.57
N PRO A 99 38.70 1.94 7.86
CA PRO A 99 37.37 1.77 7.28
C PRO A 99 36.43 2.86 7.78
N GLY A 100 35.74 3.52 6.85
CA GLY A 100 34.69 4.50 7.07
C GLY A 100 33.34 3.99 6.56
N LEU A 101 32.28 4.68 6.97
CA LEU A 101 30.94 4.44 6.47
C LEU A 101 30.40 5.72 5.85
N TYR A 102 30.06 5.66 4.57
CA TYR A 102 29.36 6.72 3.87
C TYR A 102 27.85 6.45 3.94
N LYS A 103 27.07 7.51 4.16
CA LYS A 103 25.62 7.45 4.22
C LYS A 103 25.04 8.43 3.23
N ASP A 104 24.13 7.95 2.40
CA ASP A 104 23.33 8.78 1.52
C ASP A 104 21.84 8.54 1.77
N TYR A 105 21.02 9.55 1.49
CA TYR A 105 19.59 9.53 1.77
C TYR A 105 18.81 9.96 0.53
N ILE A 106 17.97 9.06 0.04
CA ILE A 106 17.00 9.37 -1.01
C ILE A 106 15.59 9.18 -0.46
N GLY A 107 14.65 10.04 -0.84
CA GLY A 107 13.30 9.98 -0.30
C GLY A 107 12.25 10.62 -1.19
N ASN A 108 11.00 10.34 -0.86
CA ASN A 108 9.84 10.95 -1.51
C ASN A 108 8.63 10.96 -0.56
N ASN A 109 7.68 11.85 -0.84
CA ASN A 109 6.40 11.88 -0.16
C ASN A 109 5.34 11.21 -1.03
N PHE A 110 4.62 10.26 -0.45
CA PHE A 110 3.56 9.52 -1.14
C PHE A 110 2.19 9.96 -0.62
N GLN A 111 1.22 10.07 -1.53
CA GLN A 111 -0.18 10.44 -1.26
C GLN A 111 -1.13 9.22 -1.31
N ASP A 112 -0.60 8.05 -1.00
CA ASP A 112 -1.33 6.79 -0.91
C ASP A 112 -0.72 5.95 0.24
N ALA A 113 -1.35 4.85 0.61
CA ALA A 113 -0.83 3.87 1.56
C ALA A 113 0.34 3.04 1.00
N ARG A 114 0.65 3.16 -0.30
CA ARG A 114 1.74 2.45 -1.00
C ARG A 114 2.69 3.45 -1.64
N MET A 115 3.96 3.05 -1.75
CA MET A 115 4.91 3.72 -2.65
C MET A 115 4.42 3.60 -4.10
N ASP A 116 4.76 4.53 -4.98
CA ASP A 116 4.42 4.44 -6.40
C ASP A 116 5.18 3.30 -7.12
N SER A 117 4.79 2.99 -8.37
CA SER A 117 5.39 1.88 -9.12
C SER A 117 6.88 2.06 -9.40
N VAL A 118 7.35 3.30 -9.60
CA VAL A 118 8.75 3.61 -9.90
C VAL A 118 9.60 3.31 -8.67
N TRP A 119 9.18 3.81 -7.51
CA TRP A 119 9.85 3.55 -6.24
C TRP A 119 9.80 2.07 -5.86
N ARG A 120 8.66 1.40 -6.04
CA ARG A 120 8.57 -0.04 -5.77
C ARG A 120 9.53 -0.85 -6.64
N LYS A 121 9.63 -0.54 -7.93
CA LYS A 121 10.58 -1.23 -8.82
C LYS A 121 12.02 -0.93 -8.42
N GLY A 122 12.35 0.35 -8.26
CA GLY A 122 13.71 0.79 -7.92
C GLY A 122 14.19 0.23 -6.58
N MET A 123 13.34 0.16 -5.57
CA MET A 123 13.71 -0.38 -4.26
C MET A 123 14.01 -1.88 -4.30
N LYS A 124 13.30 -2.66 -5.13
CA LYS A 124 13.60 -4.10 -5.28
C LYS A 124 15.00 -4.35 -5.82
N GLU A 125 15.46 -3.47 -6.70
CA GLU A 125 16.79 -3.53 -7.32
C GLU A 125 17.87 -2.99 -6.37
N LYS A 126 17.59 -1.88 -5.67
CA LYS A 126 18.57 -1.13 -4.85
C LYS A 126 18.70 -1.60 -3.41
N LEU A 127 17.83 -2.48 -2.92
CA LEU A 127 17.87 -2.97 -1.54
C LEU A 127 19.18 -3.70 -1.25
N GLU A 128 19.95 -3.20 -0.30
CA GLU A 128 21.21 -3.82 0.12
C GLU A 128 21.28 -3.98 1.63
N LYS A 129 22.05 -4.97 2.08
CA LYS A 129 22.23 -5.27 3.50
C LYS A 129 22.88 -4.10 4.21
N GLY A 130 22.37 -3.77 5.40
CA GLY A 130 22.82 -2.66 6.22
C GLY A 130 22.04 -1.37 5.96
N ASN A 131 21.37 -1.25 4.82
CA ASN A 131 20.58 -0.08 4.48
C ASN A 131 19.33 0.01 5.37
N VAL A 132 18.74 1.20 5.43
CA VAL A 132 17.62 1.48 6.34
C VAL A 132 16.48 2.18 5.60
N LEU A 133 15.26 1.72 5.87
CA LEU A 133 14.04 2.29 5.32
C LEU A 133 13.28 2.96 6.46
N TYR A 134 12.90 4.22 6.24
CA TYR A 134 12.11 5.02 7.16
C TYR A 134 10.76 5.36 6.54
N PHE A 135 9.71 5.20 7.32
CA PHE A 135 8.35 5.65 7.00
C PHE A 135 7.93 6.65 8.06
N ASP A 136 8.08 7.91 7.74
CA ASP A 136 7.81 9.05 8.62
C ASP A 136 6.54 9.77 8.17
N GLU A 137 6.08 10.73 8.99
CA GLU A 137 4.91 11.57 8.66
C GLU A 137 3.69 10.77 8.15
N ILE A 138 3.45 9.57 8.70
CA ILE A 138 2.33 8.72 8.28
C ILE A 138 1.02 9.39 8.72
N LEU A 139 0.21 9.85 7.77
CA LEU A 139 -1.07 10.50 8.01
C LEU A 139 -2.22 9.55 7.68
N ILE A 140 -3.24 9.52 8.56
CA ILE A 140 -4.44 8.70 8.38
C ILE A 140 -5.71 9.53 8.37
N GLN A 141 -6.73 9.08 7.63
CA GLN A 141 -8.08 9.60 7.78
C GLN A 141 -8.75 8.89 8.95
N TYR A 142 -9.01 9.62 10.04
CA TYR A 142 -9.73 9.06 11.18
C TYR A 142 -11.24 9.09 10.97
N SER A 143 -11.76 10.25 10.59
CA SER A 143 -13.15 10.51 10.18
C SER A 143 -13.14 11.53 9.05
N ALA A 144 -14.27 11.80 8.38
CA ALA A 144 -14.32 12.71 7.22
C ALA A 144 -13.50 14.02 7.37
N ASP A 145 -13.55 14.64 8.56
CA ASP A 145 -12.89 15.94 8.80
C ASP A 145 -11.66 15.85 9.74
N LYS A 146 -11.19 14.64 10.09
CA LYS A 146 -10.09 14.47 11.06
C LYS A 146 -8.96 13.64 10.48
N ILE A 147 -7.78 14.25 10.45
CA ILE A 147 -6.52 13.62 10.08
C ILE A 147 -5.65 13.49 11.33
N TYR A 148 -5.04 12.32 11.52
CA TYR A 148 -4.08 12.11 12.60
C TYR A 148 -2.76 11.55 12.07
N LYS A 149 -1.68 11.93 12.75
CA LYS A 149 -0.35 11.35 12.54
C LYS A 149 -0.24 10.03 13.30
N ALA A 150 0.19 8.99 12.61
CA ALA A 150 0.48 7.68 13.17
C ALA A 150 1.98 7.54 13.51
N PRO A 151 2.37 6.56 14.34
CA PRO A 151 3.78 6.32 14.66
C PRO A 151 4.61 6.00 13.42
N ALA A 152 5.85 6.47 13.39
CA ALA A 152 6.80 6.17 12.31
C ALA A 152 7.27 4.70 12.34
N LEU A 153 7.75 4.20 11.20
CA LEU A 153 8.35 2.88 11.08
C LEU A 153 9.80 2.97 10.61
N LYS A 154 10.61 2.02 11.07
CA LYS A 154 12.01 1.87 10.68
C LYS A 154 12.34 0.41 10.44
N PHE A 155 12.92 0.12 9.28
CA PHE A 155 13.36 -1.22 8.91
C PHE A 155 14.83 -1.24 8.54
N ILE A 156 15.57 -2.21 9.07
CA ILE A 156 17.00 -2.40 8.75
C ILE A 156 17.13 -3.67 7.91
N VAL A 157 17.78 -3.55 6.76
CA VAL A 157 18.03 -4.70 5.87
C VAL A 157 19.14 -5.57 6.46
N ARG A 158 18.84 -6.85 6.71
CA ARG A 158 19.80 -7.83 7.29
C ARG A 158 20.32 -8.84 6.27
#